data_AF-A0A4Q3ST34-F1
#
_entry.id   AF-A0A4Q3ST34-F1
#
_cell.length_a   1.000
_cell.length_b   1.000
_cell.length_c   1.000
_cell.angle_alpha   90.00
_cell.angle_beta   90.00
_cell.angle_gamma   90.00
#
_symmetry.space_group_name_H-M   'P 1'
#
loop_
_entity.id
_entity.type
_entity.pdbx_description
1 polymer ?
#
loop_
_entity_poly.entity_id
_entity_poly.type
_entity_poly.pdbx_seq_one_letter_code
_entity_poly.pdbx_strand_id
1 'polypeptide(L)'
;SFGLSAAICLTADEVRKVVSQGKVAIILGFLNAYLLGEDVAAFDGLQKEGVRVAGLTHAGNNAFADSSRPKAGTGEEHGGLSPLGKASVGRLNDLGVLIDVSQLTPKGVFQTLELSRVPVVATHSAARALADHTRNLSDAELDAIKAGDGVVQVTPFNSYLLPQAPDYSAKLAALRAEYGLSSTGSGYQGGDDLPQPRREAFFAAYKALSPQANVKTYVDHIDYIAKRIGVEHVGIGTDFNHGAGIEGFRNESQAPNITRELVARGYSEVQIDQIWGGNFLRVLKAAEAGARR
;
A
#
# COMPACT_ATOMS: atom_id res chain seq x y z
N SER A 1 16.84 23.09 21.49
CA SER A 1 16.90 21.67 21.11
C SER A 1 15.98 21.48 19.91
N PHE A 2 16.53 21.38 18.69
CA PHE A 2 15.76 21.13 17.46
C PHE A 2 15.72 19.63 17.15
N GLY A 3 15.29 18.83 18.12
CA GLY A 3 15.05 17.41 17.92
C GLY A 3 13.63 17.21 17.38
N LEU A 4 13.50 16.57 16.22
CA LEU A 4 12.22 16.02 15.78
C LEU A 4 11.68 15.12 16.90
N SER A 5 10.54 15.48 17.49
CA SER A 5 9.91 14.68 18.55
C SER A 5 8.80 13.85 17.93
N ALA A 6 8.78 12.55 18.21
CA ALA A 6 7.80 11.61 17.71
C ALA A 6 7.11 10.85 18.84
N ALA A 7 5.89 10.37 18.61
CA ALA A 7 5.14 9.54 19.54
C ALA A 7 4.36 8.46 18.80
N ILE A 8 4.38 7.24 19.35
CA ILE A 8 3.48 6.16 18.91
C ILE A 8 2.06 6.54 19.31
N CYS A 9 1.14 6.44 18.35
CA CYS A 9 -0.27 6.74 18.51
C CYS A 9 -1.07 5.45 18.34
N LEU A 10 -1.90 5.16 19.33
CA LEU A 10 -2.75 3.99 19.41
C LEU A 10 -4.18 4.28 18.92
N THR A 11 -4.53 5.55 18.72
CA THR A 11 -5.84 5.97 18.21
C THR A 11 -5.75 7.12 17.23
N ALA A 12 -6.78 7.31 16.40
CA ALA A 12 -6.92 8.44 15.50
C ALA A 12 -6.92 9.80 16.23
N ASP A 13 -7.52 9.86 17.43
CA ASP A 13 -7.58 11.08 18.23
C ASP A 13 -6.19 11.41 18.83
N GLU A 14 -5.39 10.40 19.17
CA GLU A 14 -3.99 10.59 19.58
C GLU A 14 -3.13 11.14 18.43
N VAL A 15 -3.33 10.68 17.20
CA VAL A 15 -2.64 11.23 16.02
C VAL A 15 -2.88 12.74 15.91
N ARG A 16 -4.15 13.16 15.97
CA ARG A 16 -4.52 14.58 15.92
C ARG A 16 -3.89 15.38 17.06
N LYS A 17 -3.89 14.83 18.28
CA LYS A 17 -3.28 15.45 19.47
C LYS A 17 -1.76 15.59 19.35
N VAL A 18 -1.07 14.58 18.81
CA VAL A 18 0.39 14.60 18.65
C VAL A 18 0.79 15.60 17.57
N VAL A 19 0.08 15.60 16.43
CA VAL A 19 0.32 16.56 15.35
C VAL A 19 0.07 18.00 15.80
N SER A 20 -0.98 18.28 16.58
CA SER A 20 -1.24 19.65 17.08
C SER A 20 -0.17 20.17 18.05
N GLN A 21 0.68 19.29 18.58
CA GLN A 21 1.85 19.63 19.39
C GLN A 21 3.13 19.84 18.56
N GLY A 22 3.05 19.78 17.22
CA GLY A 22 4.20 19.88 16.34
C GLY A 22 5.11 18.65 16.36
N LYS A 23 4.57 17.47 16.73
CA LYS A 23 5.30 16.19 16.80
C LYS A 23 4.90 15.26 15.66
N VAL A 24 5.77 14.31 15.33
CA VAL A 24 5.48 13.23 14.40
C VAL A 24 4.63 12.16 15.09
N ALA A 25 3.45 11.87 14.53
CA ALA A 25 2.62 10.76 14.96
C ALA A 25 3.03 9.48 14.22
N ILE A 26 3.33 8.42 14.96
CA ILE A 26 3.70 7.11 14.43
C ILE A 26 2.54 6.15 14.68
N ILE A 27 2.05 5.51 13.62
CA ILE A 27 1.08 4.41 13.71
C ILE A 27 1.81 3.13 13.32
N LEU A 28 1.75 2.11 14.17
CA LEU A 28 2.42 0.84 13.88
C LEU A 28 1.54 0.01 12.94
N GLY A 29 2.06 -0.25 11.74
CA GLY A 29 1.48 -1.17 10.76
C GLY A 29 2.19 -2.52 10.79
N PHE A 30 1.44 -3.59 10.54
CA PHE A 30 1.96 -4.94 10.32
C PHE A 30 1.60 -5.38 8.90
N LEU A 31 2.54 -5.92 8.15
CA LEU A 31 2.31 -6.41 6.80
C LEU A 31 2.98 -7.77 6.65
N ASN A 32 2.22 -8.74 6.13
CA ASN A 32 2.60 -10.12 5.85
C ASN A 32 2.46 -11.08 7.05
N ALA A 33 1.36 -11.84 7.07
CA ALA A 33 1.07 -12.86 8.06
C ALA A 33 1.91 -14.15 7.93
N TYR A 34 2.81 -14.24 6.94
CA TYR A 34 3.72 -15.37 6.77
C TYR A 34 4.49 -15.72 8.07
N LEU A 35 4.92 -14.71 8.82
CA LEU A 35 5.66 -14.90 10.07
C LEU A 35 4.79 -15.40 11.25
N LEU A 36 3.47 -15.38 11.10
CA LEU A 36 2.54 -15.86 12.12
C LEU A 36 2.29 -17.37 12.01
N GLY A 37 2.86 -18.03 11.01
CA GLY A 37 2.64 -19.45 10.75
C GLY A 37 1.17 -19.72 10.44
N GLU A 38 0.48 -20.41 11.34
CA GLU A 38 -0.95 -20.74 11.23
C GLU A 38 -1.76 -20.17 12.42
N ASP A 39 -1.16 -19.29 13.23
CA ASP A 39 -1.77 -18.79 14.47
C ASP A 39 -2.49 -17.45 14.25
N VAL A 40 -3.83 -17.51 14.17
CA VAL A 40 -4.69 -16.31 14.10
C VAL A 40 -4.61 -15.48 15.39
N ALA A 41 -4.38 -16.11 16.55
CA ALA A 41 -4.32 -15.40 17.83
C ALA A 41 -3.03 -14.58 17.99
N ALA A 42 -2.02 -14.77 17.12
CA ALA A 42 -0.82 -13.95 17.13
C ALA A 42 -1.11 -12.46 16.86
N PHE A 43 -2.22 -12.12 16.18
CA PHE A 43 -2.67 -10.74 16.00
C PHE A 43 -2.99 -10.03 17.32
N ASP A 44 -3.41 -10.77 18.36
CA ASP A 44 -3.63 -10.22 19.69
C ASP A 44 -2.35 -9.65 20.29
N GLY A 45 -1.23 -10.38 20.14
CA GLY A 45 0.08 -9.95 20.62
C GLY A 45 0.52 -8.70 19.89
N LEU A 46 0.41 -8.69 18.55
CA LEU A 46 0.74 -7.52 17.73
C LEU A 46 -0.08 -6.29 18.14
N GLN A 47 -1.38 -6.45 18.38
CA GLN A 47 -2.23 -5.35 18.80
C GLN A 47 -1.84 -4.80 20.18
N LYS A 48 -1.47 -5.68 21.13
CA LYS A 48 -0.96 -5.29 22.46
C LYS A 48 0.34 -4.50 22.37
N GLU A 49 1.23 -4.86 21.45
CA GLU A 49 2.47 -4.13 21.16
C GLU A 49 2.25 -2.80 20.41
N GLY A 50 1.00 -2.50 20.03
CA GLY A 50 0.61 -1.21 19.48
C GLY A 50 0.27 -1.21 17.99
N VAL A 51 0.24 -2.35 17.31
CA VAL A 51 -0.19 -2.44 15.91
C VAL A 51 -1.65 -1.99 15.76
N ARG A 52 -1.92 -1.12 14.78
CA ARG A 52 -3.26 -0.57 14.50
C ARG A 52 -3.71 -0.74 13.06
N VAL A 53 -2.82 -1.16 12.17
CA VAL A 53 -3.14 -1.52 10.78
C VAL A 53 -2.48 -2.87 10.47
N ALA A 54 -3.20 -3.79 9.84
CA ALA A 54 -2.64 -5.11 9.51
C ALA A 54 -3.05 -5.57 8.11
N GLY A 55 -2.06 -5.95 7.29
CA GLY A 55 -2.25 -6.58 5.99
C GLY A 55 -1.77 -8.04 5.99
N LEU A 56 -2.55 -8.92 5.36
CA LEU A 56 -2.31 -10.37 5.44
C LEU A 56 -1.16 -10.85 4.56
N THR A 57 -0.87 -10.18 3.44
CA THR A 57 0.11 -10.66 2.45
C THR A 57 1.17 -9.61 2.11
N HIS A 58 2.27 -10.08 1.53
CA HIS A 58 3.21 -9.25 0.76
C HIS A 58 3.41 -9.93 -0.61
N ALA A 59 4.61 -9.94 -1.19
CA ALA A 59 4.94 -10.81 -2.32
C ALA A 59 4.98 -12.29 -1.88
N GLY A 60 4.30 -13.16 -2.61
CA GLY A 60 4.14 -14.58 -2.30
C GLY A 60 2.89 -14.89 -1.48
N ASN A 61 2.25 -16.02 -1.77
CA ASN A 61 1.15 -16.56 -0.96
C ASN A 61 1.66 -16.95 0.42
N ASN A 62 0.77 -17.00 1.40
CA ASN A 62 1.05 -17.57 2.71
C ASN A 62 -0.16 -18.38 3.21
N ALA A 63 -0.09 -18.94 4.43
CA ALA A 63 -1.14 -19.77 5.00
C ALA A 63 -2.49 -19.05 5.16
N PHE A 64 -2.51 -17.71 5.15
CA PHE A 64 -3.70 -16.90 5.38
C PHE A 64 -4.38 -16.48 4.08
N ALA A 65 -3.61 -16.16 3.03
CA ALA A 65 -4.18 -15.59 1.81
C ALA A 65 -3.25 -15.67 0.59
N ASP A 66 -3.86 -15.55 -0.58
CA ASP A 66 -3.19 -15.40 -1.86
C ASP A 66 -2.71 -13.97 -2.09
N SER A 67 -1.50 -13.85 -2.63
CA SER A 67 -0.89 -12.57 -3.01
C SER A 67 -1.18 -12.27 -4.48
N SER A 68 -1.39 -11.00 -4.80
CA SER A 68 -1.39 -10.47 -6.18
C SER A 68 -0.04 -10.62 -6.90
N ARG A 69 1.01 -11.01 -6.18
CA ARG A 69 2.33 -11.38 -6.71
C ARG A 69 2.72 -12.76 -6.18
N PRO A 70 2.05 -13.85 -6.60
CA PRO A 70 2.40 -15.19 -6.16
C PRO A 70 3.81 -15.55 -6.64
N LYS A 71 4.43 -16.54 -5.99
CA LYS A 71 5.69 -17.08 -6.49
C LYS A 71 5.45 -17.67 -7.89
N ALA A 72 6.42 -17.51 -8.78
CA ALA A 72 6.30 -18.03 -10.14
C ALA A 72 5.92 -19.53 -10.11
N GLY A 73 4.83 -19.87 -10.80
CA GLY A 73 4.32 -21.23 -10.90
C GLY A 73 3.36 -21.70 -9.80
N THR A 74 3.09 -20.91 -8.75
CA THR A 74 2.14 -21.32 -7.70
C THR A 74 0.70 -20.89 -7.99
N GLY A 75 0.49 -19.72 -8.60
CA GLY A 75 -0.85 -19.18 -8.81
C GLY A 75 -1.56 -18.82 -7.50
N GLU A 76 -2.88 -18.88 -7.49
CA GLU A 76 -3.71 -18.78 -6.28
C GLU A 76 -3.85 -20.16 -5.61
N GLU A 77 -3.55 -20.26 -4.33
CA GLU A 77 -3.62 -21.49 -3.53
C GLU A 77 -4.96 -21.61 -2.78
N HIS A 78 -5.54 -20.49 -2.35
CA HIS A 78 -6.74 -20.44 -1.51
C HIS A 78 -7.98 -19.93 -2.25
N GLY A 79 -7.80 -19.33 -3.44
CA GLY A 79 -8.84 -18.60 -4.14
C GLY A 79 -9.22 -17.29 -3.43
N GLY A 80 -8.24 -16.59 -2.86
CA GLY A 80 -8.43 -15.40 -2.03
C GLY A 80 -7.90 -15.62 -0.61
N LEU A 81 -8.81 -15.73 0.36
CA LEU A 81 -8.51 -16.00 1.76
C LEU A 81 -8.69 -17.49 2.08
N SER A 82 -7.72 -18.05 2.81
CA SER A 82 -7.84 -19.37 3.42
C SER A 82 -8.83 -19.34 4.61
N PRO A 83 -9.19 -20.48 5.22
CA PRO A 83 -9.93 -20.48 6.48
C PRO A 83 -9.28 -19.63 7.58
N LEU A 84 -7.94 -19.60 7.65
CA LEU A 84 -7.20 -18.76 8.59
C LEU A 84 -7.31 -17.28 8.24
N GLY A 85 -7.25 -16.93 6.95
CA GLY A 85 -7.45 -15.55 6.47
C GLY A 85 -8.84 -15.02 6.82
N LYS A 86 -9.89 -15.85 6.59
CA LYS A 86 -11.27 -15.49 6.93
C LYS A 86 -11.46 -15.30 8.45
N ALA A 87 -10.88 -16.18 9.26
CA ALA A 87 -10.89 -16.04 10.72
C ALA A 87 -10.15 -14.77 11.18
N SER A 88 -9.06 -14.41 10.50
CA SER A 88 -8.27 -13.21 10.79
C SER A 88 -9.03 -11.92 10.54
N VAL A 89 -9.91 -11.86 9.53
CA VAL A 89 -10.78 -10.69 9.30
C VAL A 89 -11.65 -10.41 10.52
N GLY A 90 -12.35 -11.44 11.03
CA GLY A 90 -13.17 -11.31 12.24
C GLY A 90 -12.33 -10.91 13.44
N ARG A 91 -11.17 -11.53 13.63
CA ARG A 91 -10.28 -11.24 14.76
C ARG A 91 -9.73 -9.81 14.73
N LEU A 92 -9.26 -9.33 13.57
CA LEU A 92 -8.76 -7.96 13.41
C LEU A 92 -9.86 -6.92 13.67
N ASN A 93 -11.08 -7.18 13.22
CA ASN A 93 -12.22 -6.34 13.57
C ASN A 93 -12.48 -6.34 15.10
N ASP A 94 -12.42 -7.50 15.78
CA ASP A 94 -12.59 -7.60 17.25
C ASP A 94 -11.52 -6.79 17.99
N LEU A 95 -10.29 -6.83 17.51
CA LEU A 95 -9.16 -6.11 18.06
C LEU A 95 -9.16 -4.60 17.76
N GLY A 96 -10.07 -4.12 16.89
CA GLY A 96 -10.08 -2.74 16.42
C GLY A 96 -8.87 -2.37 15.56
N VAL A 97 -8.29 -3.36 14.86
CA VAL A 97 -7.17 -3.17 13.95
C VAL A 97 -7.72 -2.97 12.54
N LEU A 98 -7.33 -1.87 11.89
CA LEU A 98 -7.73 -1.55 10.53
C LEU A 98 -7.12 -2.56 9.55
N ILE A 99 -7.96 -3.18 8.73
CA ILE A 99 -7.50 -4.21 7.78
C ILE A 99 -6.96 -3.54 6.52
N ASP A 100 -5.72 -3.85 6.17
CA ASP A 100 -5.09 -3.48 4.89
C ASP A 100 -5.31 -4.57 3.83
N VAL A 101 -5.95 -4.19 2.72
CA VAL A 101 -6.20 -5.08 1.58
C VAL A 101 -5.15 -4.96 0.47
N SER A 102 -4.16 -4.09 0.61
CA SER A 102 -3.03 -4.06 -0.31
C SER A 102 -2.32 -5.41 -0.34
N GLN A 103 -1.70 -5.74 -1.47
CA GLN A 103 -0.99 -7.00 -1.75
C GLN A 103 -1.89 -8.21 -1.98
N LEU A 104 -3.14 -8.24 -1.52
CA LEU A 104 -4.08 -9.34 -1.79
C LEU A 104 -4.41 -9.48 -3.28
N THR A 105 -4.83 -10.69 -3.68
CA THR A 105 -5.54 -10.88 -4.95
C THR A 105 -6.91 -10.22 -4.93
N PRO A 106 -7.53 -9.96 -6.11
CA PRO A 106 -8.89 -9.42 -6.15
C PRO A 106 -9.91 -10.26 -5.38
N LYS A 107 -9.82 -11.59 -5.43
CA LYS A 107 -10.70 -12.46 -4.64
C LYS A 107 -10.51 -12.26 -3.14
N GLY A 108 -9.26 -12.10 -2.69
CA GLY A 108 -8.93 -11.76 -1.31
C GLY A 108 -9.56 -10.43 -0.88
N VAL A 109 -9.43 -9.39 -1.72
CA VAL A 109 -10.05 -8.07 -1.48
C VAL A 109 -11.56 -8.20 -1.30
N PHE A 110 -12.26 -8.83 -2.24
CA PHE A 110 -13.72 -8.98 -2.15
C PHE A 110 -14.16 -9.79 -0.93
N GLN A 111 -13.47 -10.88 -0.61
CA GLN A 111 -13.78 -11.70 0.57
C GLN A 111 -13.51 -10.95 1.87
N THR A 112 -12.45 -10.15 1.95
CA THR A 112 -12.20 -9.29 3.11
C THR A 112 -13.31 -8.26 3.28
N LEU A 113 -13.76 -7.62 2.21
CA LEU A 113 -14.85 -6.65 2.24
C LEU A 113 -16.20 -7.28 2.63
N GLU A 114 -16.48 -8.49 2.16
CA GLU A 114 -17.69 -9.24 2.52
C GLU A 114 -17.72 -9.60 4.00
N LEU A 115 -16.56 -9.96 4.57
CA LEU A 115 -16.45 -10.44 5.95
C LEU A 115 -16.24 -9.31 6.97
N SER A 116 -15.64 -8.19 6.56
CA SER A 116 -15.32 -7.09 7.47
C SER A 116 -16.57 -6.33 7.86
N ARG A 117 -16.76 -6.10 9.16
CA ARG A 117 -17.87 -5.29 9.70
C ARG A 117 -17.55 -3.80 9.83
N VAL A 118 -16.29 -3.45 9.60
CA VAL A 118 -15.78 -2.07 9.62
C VAL A 118 -15.06 -1.76 8.30
N PRO A 119 -14.85 -0.47 7.99
CA PRO A 119 -14.11 -0.09 6.79
C PRO A 119 -12.72 -0.71 6.72
N VAL A 120 -12.25 -0.92 5.49
CA VAL A 120 -10.88 -1.37 5.19
C VAL A 120 -10.06 -0.22 4.59
N VAL A 121 -8.76 -0.42 4.48
CA VAL A 121 -7.86 0.48 3.76
C VAL A 121 -7.06 -0.33 2.73
N ALA A 122 -6.73 0.27 1.59
CA ALA A 122 -5.61 -0.18 0.78
C ALA A 122 -4.46 0.80 1.05
N THR A 123 -3.49 0.44 1.90
CA THR A 123 -2.43 1.36 2.36
C THR A 123 -1.42 1.79 1.29
N HIS A 124 -1.28 1.04 0.20
CA HIS A 124 -0.38 1.36 -0.92
C HIS A 124 -0.79 0.62 -2.19
N SER A 125 -1.70 1.23 -2.96
CA SER A 125 -2.19 0.69 -4.23
C SER A 125 -2.36 1.80 -5.28
N ALA A 126 -2.66 1.45 -6.52
CA ALA A 126 -2.96 2.42 -7.58
C ALA A 126 -4.13 1.92 -8.45
N ALA A 127 -4.65 2.78 -9.33
CA ALA A 127 -5.71 2.43 -10.28
C ALA A 127 -5.22 1.56 -11.44
N ARG A 128 -5.85 0.39 -11.64
CA ARG A 128 -5.49 -0.54 -12.71
C ARG A 128 -5.89 -0.05 -14.10
N ALA A 129 -6.92 0.79 -14.17
CA ALA A 129 -7.38 1.40 -15.42
C ALA A 129 -6.32 2.32 -16.08
N LEU A 130 -5.42 2.90 -15.29
CA LEU A 130 -4.33 3.75 -15.79
C LEU A 130 -3.03 3.00 -16.05
N ALA A 131 -2.76 1.95 -15.26
CA ALA A 131 -1.63 1.05 -15.45
C ALA A 131 -2.05 -0.39 -15.10
N ASP A 132 -2.13 -1.25 -16.12
CA ASP A 132 -2.56 -2.64 -15.94
C ASP A 132 -1.46 -3.47 -15.27
N HIS A 133 -1.55 -3.55 -13.94
CA HIS A 133 -0.63 -4.29 -13.09
C HIS A 133 -1.43 -5.05 -12.04
N THR A 134 -1.04 -6.29 -11.72
CA THR A 134 -1.78 -7.12 -10.74
C THR A 134 -1.81 -6.53 -9.33
N ARG A 135 -0.87 -5.61 -9.02
CA ARG A 135 -0.86 -4.84 -7.75
C ARG A 135 -1.88 -3.71 -7.70
N ASN A 136 -2.42 -3.30 -8.84
CA ASN A 136 -3.36 -2.20 -8.91
C ASN A 136 -4.80 -2.70 -8.78
N LEU A 137 -5.63 -1.86 -8.16
CA LEU A 137 -7.04 -2.15 -7.93
C LEU A 137 -7.83 -1.90 -9.22
N SER A 138 -8.63 -2.88 -9.62
CA SER A 138 -9.64 -2.73 -10.67
C SER A 138 -10.75 -1.79 -10.22
N ASP A 139 -11.51 -1.25 -11.17
CA ASP A 139 -12.70 -0.44 -10.91
C ASP A 139 -13.72 -1.16 -10.00
N ALA A 140 -13.88 -2.47 -10.16
CA ALA A 140 -14.78 -3.25 -9.33
C ALA A 140 -14.28 -3.35 -7.88
N GLU A 141 -12.97 -3.46 -7.67
CA GLU A 141 -12.38 -3.42 -6.32
C GLU A 141 -12.50 -2.03 -5.70
N LEU A 142 -12.28 -0.96 -6.48
CA LEU A 142 -12.49 0.42 -6.02
C LEU A 142 -13.95 0.64 -5.58
N ASP A 143 -14.91 0.24 -6.40
CA ASP A 143 -16.34 0.34 -6.09
C ASP A 143 -16.73 -0.43 -4.82
N ALA A 144 -16.15 -1.63 -4.63
CA ALA A 144 -16.42 -2.43 -3.44
C ALA A 144 -15.78 -1.81 -2.18
N ILE A 145 -14.57 -1.25 -2.28
CA ILE A 145 -13.95 -0.50 -1.18
C ILE A 145 -14.81 0.69 -0.78
N LYS A 146 -15.35 1.44 -1.75
CA LYS A 146 -16.31 2.52 -1.52
C LYS A 146 -17.55 2.02 -0.78
N ALA A 147 -18.14 0.91 -1.25
CA ALA A 147 -19.35 0.35 -0.65
C ALA A 147 -19.16 -0.04 0.83
N GLY A 148 -17.94 -0.44 1.21
CA GLY A 148 -17.53 -0.69 2.59
C GLY A 148 -17.02 0.56 3.35
N ASP A 149 -17.23 1.77 2.82
CA ASP A 149 -16.75 3.05 3.36
C ASP A 149 -15.21 3.15 3.57
N GLY A 150 -14.46 2.32 2.84
CA GLY A 150 -13.00 2.20 2.93
C GLY A 150 -12.24 3.33 2.22
N VAL A 151 -10.91 3.26 2.28
CA VAL A 151 -10.01 4.28 1.69
C VAL A 151 -8.89 3.62 0.88
N VAL A 152 -8.57 4.19 -0.28
CA VAL A 152 -7.43 3.81 -1.11
C VAL A 152 -6.32 4.85 -0.98
N GLN A 153 -5.21 4.48 -0.37
CA GLN A 153 -4.00 5.29 -0.26
C GLN A 153 -3.12 5.05 -1.50
N VAL A 154 -3.01 6.07 -2.36
CA VAL A 154 -2.33 5.94 -3.65
C VAL A 154 -0.81 5.96 -3.45
N THR A 155 -0.09 5.02 -4.09
CA THR A 155 1.36 4.90 -3.95
C THR A 155 2.18 5.45 -5.12
N PRO A 156 3.25 6.25 -4.88
CA PRO A 156 4.16 6.75 -5.89
C PRO A 156 5.18 5.68 -6.33
N PHE A 157 4.71 4.51 -6.74
CA PHE A 157 5.56 3.40 -7.17
C PHE A 157 5.59 3.32 -8.70
N ASN A 158 6.76 3.50 -9.32
CA ASN A 158 6.88 3.73 -10.76
C ASN A 158 6.15 2.70 -11.63
N SER A 159 6.38 1.41 -11.36
CA SER A 159 5.78 0.31 -12.14
C SER A 159 4.26 0.15 -11.94
N TYR A 160 3.68 0.85 -10.96
CA TYR A 160 2.24 0.85 -10.69
C TYR A 160 1.54 2.08 -11.27
N LEU A 161 2.30 3.09 -11.70
CA LEU A 161 1.76 4.35 -12.21
C LEU A 161 1.80 4.48 -13.73
N LEU A 162 2.57 3.61 -14.39
CA LEU A 162 2.76 3.67 -15.84
C LEU A 162 2.56 2.29 -16.46
N PRO A 163 1.90 2.20 -17.62
CA PRO A 163 1.85 0.97 -18.41
C PRO A 163 3.25 0.46 -18.71
N GLN A 164 3.44 -0.85 -18.60
CA GLN A 164 4.69 -1.49 -19.00
C GLN A 164 4.69 -1.77 -20.50
N ALA A 165 5.85 -1.61 -21.14
CA ALA A 165 6.03 -2.03 -22.52
C ALA A 165 5.90 -3.56 -22.64
N PRO A 166 5.34 -4.10 -23.74
CA PRO A 166 5.17 -5.55 -23.92
C PRO A 166 6.46 -6.36 -23.81
N ASP A 167 7.61 -5.75 -24.13
CA ASP A 167 8.93 -6.39 -24.08
C ASP A 167 9.67 -6.20 -22.75
N TYR A 168 9.04 -5.56 -21.75
CA TYR A 168 9.66 -5.25 -20.46
C TYR A 168 10.19 -6.50 -19.76
N SER A 169 9.39 -7.57 -19.66
CA SER A 169 9.80 -8.81 -18.99
C SER A 169 11.01 -9.47 -19.64
N ALA A 170 11.09 -9.44 -20.98
CA ALA A 170 12.23 -9.99 -21.71
C ALA A 170 13.50 -9.14 -21.48
N LYS A 171 13.37 -7.80 -21.54
CA LYS A 171 14.47 -6.87 -21.24
C LYS A 171 14.96 -7.00 -19.80
N LEU A 172 14.04 -7.14 -18.84
CA LEU A 172 14.37 -7.32 -17.44
C LEU A 172 15.11 -8.65 -17.21
N ALA A 173 14.62 -9.75 -17.80
CA ALA A 173 15.29 -11.04 -17.70
C ALA A 173 16.73 -11.00 -18.27
N ALA A 174 16.92 -10.33 -19.41
CA ALA A 174 18.24 -10.14 -20.02
C ALA A 174 19.16 -9.29 -19.14
N LEU A 175 18.67 -8.14 -18.63
CA LEU A 175 19.43 -7.29 -17.73
C LEU A 175 19.83 -8.05 -16.45
N ARG A 176 18.90 -8.79 -15.85
CA ARG A 176 19.19 -9.58 -14.64
C ARG A 176 20.27 -10.62 -14.91
N ALA A 177 20.22 -11.31 -16.04
CA ALA A 177 21.24 -12.28 -16.44
C ALA A 177 22.62 -11.63 -16.63
N GLU A 178 22.70 -10.44 -17.25
CA GLU A 178 23.94 -9.65 -17.41
C GLU A 178 24.62 -9.35 -16.07
N TYR A 179 23.83 -9.11 -15.02
CA TYR A 179 24.32 -8.83 -13.68
C TYR A 179 24.46 -10.07 -12.78
N GLY A 180 24.25 -11.28 -13.32
CA GLY A 180 24.38 -12.53 -12.56
C GLY A 180 23.23 -12.78 -11.57
N LEU A 181 22.09 -12.10 -11.75
CA LEU A 181 20.88 -12.30 -10.97
C LEU A 181 19.96 -13.33 -11.64
N SER A 182 19.11 -13.99 -10.84
CA SER A 182 18.10 -14.92 -11.39
C SER A 182 17.21 -14.22 -12.42
N SER A 183 17.09 -14.79 -13.63
CA SER A 183 16.28 -14.26 -14.73
C SER A 183 14.77 -14.29 -14.46
N THR A 184 14.33 -15.13 -13.52
CA THR A 184 12.92 -15.23 -13.07
C THR A 184 12.63 -14.38 -11.83
N GLY A 185 13.62 -13.61 -11.33
CA GLY A 185 13.43 -12.71 -10.20
C GLY A 185 12.60 -11.47 -10.55
N SER A 186 12.06 -10.82 -9.52
CA SER A 186 11.13 -9.70 -9.69
C SER A 186 11.82 -8.34 -9.60
N GLY A 187 11.56 -7.46 -10.57
CA GLY A 187 12.05 -6.07 -10.57
C GLY A 187 13.55 -5.95 -10.28
N TYR A 188 13.89 -5.06 -9.34
CA TYR A 188 15.26 -4.80 -8.92
C TYR A 188 15.80 -5.78 -7.85
N GLN A 189 15.02 -6.77 -7.41
CA GLN A 189 15.39 -7.64 -6.28
C GLN A 189 16.73 -8.36 -6.50
N GLY A 190 17.58 -8.36 -5.48
CA GLY A 190 18.97 -8.84 -5.53
C GLY A 190 19.97 -7.81 -6.08
N GLY A 191 19.50 -6.70 -6.65
CA GLY A 191 20.36 -5.62 -7.12
C GLY A 191 21.14 -4.92 -5.99
N ASP A 192 20.54 -4.83 -4.80
CA ASP A 192 21.18 -4.26 -3.61
C ASP A 192 22.39 -5.07 -3.13
N ASP A 193 22.41 -6.37 -3.40
CA ASP A 193 23.51 -7.27 -3.00
C ASP A 193 24.71 -7.15 -3.95
N LEU A 194 24.56 -6.50 -5.10
CA LEU A 194 25.66 -6.27 -6.02
C LEU A 194 26.72 -5.36 -5.37
N PRO A 195 28.03 -5.63 -5.59
CA PRO A 195 29.09 -4.74 -5.14
C PRO A 195 29.11 -3.45 -5.98
N GLN A 196 29.63 -2.36 -5.40
CA GLN A 196 29.96 -1.17 -6.19
C GLN A 196 31.15 -1.46 -7.12
N PRO A 197 31.20 -0.92 -8.36
CA PRO A 197 30.23 0.00 -8.99
C PRO A 197 29.07 -0.72 -9.74
N ARG A 198 29.04 -2.06 -9.75
CA ARG A 198 28.01 -2.82 -10.51
C ARG A 198 26.59 -2.52 -10.03
N ARG A 199 26.41 -2.28 -8.72
CA ARG A 199 25.11 -1.88 -8.14
C ARG A 199 24.57 -0.63 -8.81
N GLU A 200 25.36 0.44 -8.86
CA GLU A 200 24.93 1.71 -9.47
C GLU A 200 24.59 1.54 -10.95
N ALA A 201 25.43 0.83 -11.70
CA ALA A 201 25.19 0.53 -13.11
C ALA A 201 23.90 -0.29 -13.32
N PHE A 202 23.65 -1.30 -12.47
CA PHE A 202 22.42 -2.07 -12.51
C PHE A 202 21.18 -1.20 -12.29
N PHE A 203 21.16 -0.36 -11.25
CA PHE A 203 20.02 0.50 -10.98
C PHE A 203 19.80 1.56 -12.06
N ALA A 204 20.87 2.10 -12.65
CA ALA A 204 20.77 3.00 -13.80
C ALA A 204 20.16 2.29 -15.02
N ALA A 205 20.64 1.10 -15.37
CA ALA A 205 20.12 0.30 -16.47
C ALA A 205 18.69 -0.18 -16.22
N TYR A 206 18.38 -0.63 -15.01
CA TYR A 206 17.03 -1.04 -14.58
C TYR A 206 16.04 0.11 -14.71
N LYS A 207 16.42 1.31 -14.24
CA LYS A 207 15.60 2.52 -14.38
C LYS A 207 15.36 2.86 -15.85
N ALA A 208 16.35 2.67 -16.72
CA ALA A 208 16.22 2.92 -18.16
C ALA A 208 15.29 1.93 -18.89
N LEU A 209 14.88 0.82 -18.26
CA LEU A 209 13.95 -0.14 -18.86
C LEU A 209 12.52 0.39 -19.01
N SER A 210 12.15 1.46 -18.30
CA SER A 210 10.79 1.99 -18.32
C SER A 210 10.74 3.51 -18.20
N PRO A 211 9.69 4.15 -18.75
CA PRO A 211 9.44 5.55 -18.48
C PRO A 211 9.31 5.81 -16.97
N GLN A 212 9.66 7.02 -16.58
CA GLN A 212 9.69 7.43 -15.18
C GLN A 212 8.48 8.30 -14.87
N ALA A 213 7.69 7.90 -13.88
CA ALA A 213 6.56 8.64 -13.38
C ALA A 213 7.04 9.93 -12.70
N ASN A 214 6.18 10.92 -12.71
CA ASN A 214 6.37 12.18 -12.01
C ASN A 214 5.10 12.55 -11.22
N VAL A 215 5.15 13.68 -10.51
CA VAL A 215 4.04 14.20 -9.72
C VAL A 215 2.71 14.22 -10.49
N LYS A 216 2.71 14.58 -11.78
CA LYS A 216 1.47 14.58 -12.58
C LYS A 216 0.91 13.18 -12.75
N THR A 217 1.74 12.22 -13.16
CA THR A 217 1.33 10.81 -13.29
C THR A 217 0.76 10.26 -11.97
N TYR A 218 1.39 10.58 -10.85
CA TYR A 218 0.91 10.15 -9.54
C TYR A 218 -0.44 10.76 -9.17
N VAL A 219 -0.61 12.07 -9.40
CA VAL A 219 -1.88 12.74 -9.15
C VAL A 219 -2.96 12.33 -10.18
N ASP A 220 -2.60 11.82 -11.36
CA ASP A 220 -3.58 11.21 -12.29
C ASP A 220 -4.27 10.00 -11.66
N HIS A 221 -3.52 9.17 -10.91
CA HIS A 221 -4.11 8.04 -10.17
C HIS A 221 -4.99 8.52 -9.00
N ILE A 222 -4.56 9.52 -8.24
CA ILE A 222 -5.40 10.13 -7.19
C ILE A 222 -6.70 10.67 -7.79
N ASP A 223 -6.60 11.43 -8.88
CA ASP A 223 -7.73 12.09 -9.54
C ASP A 223 -8.70 11.08 -10.17
N TYR A 224 -8.19 10.04 -10.82
CA TYR A 224 -9.01 8.95 -11.34
C TYR A 224 -9.83 8.28 -10.22
N ILE A 225 -9.18 7.91 -9.12
CA ILE A 225 -9.85 7.24 -7.99
C ILE A 225 -10.85 8.20 -7.33
N ALA A 226 -10.48 9.45 -7.09
CA ALA A 226 -11.38 10.44 -6.48
C ALA A 226 -12.63 10.68 -7.35
N LYS A 227 -12.48 10.76 -8.68
CA LYS A 227 -13.61 10.86 -9.62
C LYS A 227 -14.50 9.62 -9.61
N ARG A 228 -13.91 8.43 -9.46
CA ARG A 228 -14.63 7.16 -9.51
C ARG A 228 -15.41 6.89 -8.23
N ILE A 229 -14.74 7.01 -7.08
CA ILE A 229 -15.29 6.58 -5.79
C ILE A 229 -15.59 7.70 -4.81
N GLY A 230 -15.11 8.91 -5.04
CA GLY A 230 -15.28 10.06 -4.14
C GLY A 230 -13.98 10.42 -3.42
N VAL A 231 -13.76 11.72 -3.17
CA VAL A 231 -12.53 12.22 -2.53
C VAL A 231 -12.37 11.67 -1.11
N GLU A 232 -13.47 11.45 -0.41
CA GLU A 232 -13.56 10.88 0.93
C GLU A 232 -13.04 9.43 1.05
N HIS A 233 -12.77 8.78 -0.09
CA HIS A 233 -12.24 7.41 -0.17
C HIS A 233 -10.81 7.35 -0.72
N VAL A 234 -10.09 8.48 -0.82
CA VAL A 234 -8.72 8.53 -1.37
C VAL A 234 -7.73 9.10 -0.36
N GLY A 235 -6.49 8.62 -0.41
CA GLY A 235 -5.37 9.20 0.32
C GLY A 235 -4.01 8.97 -0.34
N ILE A 236 -2.94 9.15 0.41
CA ILE A 236 -1.53 9.03 0.01
C ILE A 236 -0.81 7.98 0.86
N GLY A 237 -0.30 6.93 0.21
CA GLY A 237 0.45 5.85 0.85
C GLY A 237 1.79 5.64 0.17
N THR A 238 2.87 6.20 0.71
CA THR A 238 4.08 6.46 -0.08
C THR A 238 4.90 5.23 -0.44
N ASP A 239 4.88 4.18 0.38
CA ASP A 239 5.77 3.01 0.23
C ASP A 239 7.27 3.40 0.14
N PHE A 240 7.63 4.55 0.73
CA PHE A 240 9.02 5.03 0.80
C PHE A 240 9.90 4.02 1.56
N ASN A 241 11.18 4.00 1.21
CA ASN A 241 12.17 3.02 1.69
C ASN A 241 11.92 1.58 1.22
N HIS A 242 10.93 1.34 0.33
CA HIS A 242 10.65 0.03 -0.26
C HIS A 242 10.57 0.06 -1.81
N GLY A 243 11.31 0.98 -2.43
CA GLY A 243 11.42 1.10 -3.89
C GLY A 243 10.49 2.13 -4.53
N ALA A 244 9.59 2.74 -3.77
CA ALA A 244 8.77 3.86 -4.24
C ALA A 244 9.55 5.18 -4.29
N GLY A 245 8.94 6.16 -4.95
CA GLY A 245 9.51 7.48 -5.19
C GLY A 245 9.56 7.78 -6.70
N ILE A 246 9.12 8.98 -7.04
CA ILE A 246 8.99 9.45 -8.42
C ILE A 246 9.67 10.79 -8.60
N GLU A 247 9.82 11.24 -9.84
CA GLU A 247 10.31 12.59 -10.09
C GLU A 247 9.39 13.64 -9.46
N GLY A 248 9.97 14.49 -8.62
CA GLY A 248 9.24 15.50 -7.84
C GLY A 248 8.58 14.99 -6.56
N PHE A 249 8.62 13.68 -6.26
CA PHE A 249 8.21 13.14 -4.95
C PHE A 249 9.06 11.91 -4.57
N ARG A 250 10.35 12.15 -4.35
CA ARG A 250 11.36 11.11 -4.06
C ARG A 250 11.44 10.73 -2.57
N ASN A 251 11.00 11.63 -1.69
CA ASN A 251 10.97 11.46 -0.25
C ASN A 251 10.00 12.47 0.38
N GLU A 252 9.85 12.40 1.70
CA GLU A 252 8.89 13.15 2.51
C GLU A 252 9.09 14.67 2.39
N SER A 253 10.33 15.14 2.20
CA SER A 253 10.61 16.58 2.05
C SER A 253 9.97 17.20 0.79
N GLN A 254 9.60 16.36 -0.18
CA GLN A 254 8.98 16.78 -1.44
C GLN A 254 7.45 16.68 -1.43
N ALA A 255 6.85 16.30 -0.30
CA ALA A 255 5.39 16.30 -0.13
C ALA A 255 4.67 17.58 -0.60
N PRO A 256 5.23 18.80 -0.43
CA PRO A 256 4.60 20.02 -0.94
C PRO A 256 4.38 20.04 -2.47
N ASN A 257 5.12 19.25 -3.25
CA ASN A 257 4.89 19.13 -4.69
C ASN A 257 3.54 18.47 -5.01
N ILE A 258 3.10 17.50 -4.20
CA ILE A 258 1.80 16.84 -4.38
C ILE A 258 0.68 17.82 -4.08
N THR A 259 0.77 18.57 -2.97
CA THR A 259 -0.19 19.63 -2.65
C THR A 259 -0.28 20.67 -3.76
N ARG A 260 0.86 21.12 -4.32
CA ARG A 260 0.87 22.06 -5.45
C ARG A 260 0.13 21.53 -6.67
N GLU A 261 0.33 20.26 -7.03
CA GLU A 261 -0.37 19.66 -8.15
C GLU A 261 -1.87 19.46 -7.87
N LEU A 262 -2.26 19.08 -6.65
CA LEU A 262 -3.68 19.02 -6.25
C LEU A 262 -4.36 20.39 -6.35
N VAL A 263 -3.72 21.45 -5.85
CA VAL A 263 -4.23 22.84 -6.00
C VAL A 263 -4.35 23.21 -7.47
N ALA A 264 -3.34 22.90 -8.29
CA ALA A 264 -3.36 23.19 -9.73
C ALA A 264 -4.50 22.47 -10.47
N ARG A 265 -4.97 21.34 -9.95
CA ARG A 265 -6.12 20.59 -10.47
C ARG A 265 -7.47 21.01 -9.89
N GLY A 266 -7.49 22.01 -9.00
CA GLY A 266 -8.72 22.59 -8.46
C GLY A 266 -9.28 21.89 -7.22
N TYR A 267 -8.49 21.04 -6.54
CA TYR A 267 -8.90 20.50 -5.25
C TYR A 267 -8.96 21.62 -4.20
N SER A 268 -10.05 21.65 -3.42
CA SER A 268 -10.19 22.59 -2.32
C SER A 268 -9.28 22.23 -1.13
N GLU A 269 -9.04 23.18 -0.25
CA GLU A 269 -8.27 22.94 0.99
C GLU A 269 -8.85 21.78 1.81
N VAL A 270 -10.18 21.71 1.92
CA VAL A 270 -10.88 20.62 2.64
C VAL A 270 -10.61 19.27 1.99
N GLN A 271 -10.66 19.20 0.66
CA GLN A 271 -10.39 17.96 -0.07
C GLN A 271 -8.92 17.54 0.04
N ILE A 272 -8.00 18.51 0.07
CA ILE A 272 -6.57 18.26 0.26
C ILE A 272 -6.31 17.71 1.67
N ASP A 273 -6.96 18.26 2.72
CA ASP A 273 -6.87 17.73 4.09
C ASP A 273 -7.41 16.29 4.19
N GLN A 274 -8.53 16.02 3.50
CA GLN A 274 -9.09 14.67 3.39
C GLN A 274 -8.07 13.68 2.80
N ILE A 275 -7.47 14.02 1.66
CA ILE A 275 -6.48 13.18 0.96
C ILE A 275 -5.21 12.99 1.79
N TRP A 276 -4.72 14.02 2.48
CA TRP A 276 -3.47 13.94 3.25
C TRP A 276 -3.56 13.16 4.56
N GLY A 277 -4.77 12.80 5.01
CA GLY A 277 -4.91 11.95 6.18
C GLY A 277 -6.28 12.00 6.84
N GLY A 278 -7.12 12.98 6.54
CA GLY A 278 -8.47 13.08 7.10
C GLY A 278 -9.29 11.81 6.87
N ASN A 279 -9.23 11.26 5.66
CA ASN A 279 -9.94 10.02 5.30
C ASN A 279 -9.35 8.78 5.99
N PHE A 280 -8.02 8.70 6.08
CA PHE A 280 -7.36 7.60 6.80
C PHE A 280 -7.77 7.57 8.28
N LEU A 281 -7.74 8.73 8.93
CA LEU A 281 -8.12 8.85 10.34
C LEU A 281 -9.60 8.54 10.57
N ARG A 282 -10.48 8.80 9.60
CA ARG A 282 -11.89 8.39 9.64
C ARG A 282 -12.02 6.87 9.69
N VAL A 283 -11.38 6.14 8.77
CA VAL A 283 -11.48 4.66 8.74
C VAL A 283 -10.75 3.99 9.90
N LEU A 284 -9.64 4.57 10.36
CA LEU A 284 -8.95 4.12 11.57
C LEU A 284 -9.87 4.22 12.79
N LYS A 285 -10.54 5.38 12.97
CA LYS A 285 -11.51 5.59 14.05
C LYS A 285 -12.71 4.66 13.96
N ALA A 286 -13.16 4.35 12.74
CA ALA A 286 -14.24 3.39 12.53
C ALA A 286 -13.83 1.96 12.94
N ALA A 287 -12.59 1.54 12.64
CA ALA A 287 -12.06 0.26 13.10
C ALA A 287 -11.97 0.20 14.63
N GLU A 288 -11.46 1.26 15.28
CA GLU A 288 -11.41 1.38 16.74
C GLU A 288 -12.81 1.22 17.38
N ALA A 289 -13.81 1.90 16.82
CA ALA A 289 -15.19 1.86 17.31
C ALA A 289 -15.87 0.49 17.10
N GLY A 290 -15.40 -0.30 16.13
CA GLY A 290 -15.91 -1.65 15.84
C GLY A 290 -15.31 -2.76 16.70
N ALA A 291 -14.36 -2.44 17.57
CA ALA A 291 -13.73 -3.39 18.48
C ALA A 291 -14.75 -4.06 19.40
N ARG A 292 -14.57 -5.35 19.66
CA ARG A 292 -15.41 -6.15 20.57
C ARG A 292 -14.51 -6.91 21.52
N ARG A 293 -14.83 -6.81 22.81
CA ARG A 293 -14.14 -7.55 23.87
C ARG A 293 -14.63 -8.99 23.93
#